data_AF-A0AAU6KYJ0-F1
#
_entry.id   AF-A0AAU6KYJ0-F1
#
_cell.length_a   1.000
_cell.length_b   1.000
_cell.length_c   1.000
_cell.angle_alpha   90.00
_cell.angle_beta   90.00
_cell.angle_gamma   90.00
#
_symmetry.space_group_name_H-M   'P 1'
#
loop_
_entity.id
_entity.type
_entity.pdbx_description
1 polymer ?
#
loop_
_entity_poly.entity_id
_entity_poly.type
_entity_poly.pdbx_seq_one_letter_code
_entity_poly.pdbx_strand_id
1 'polypeptide(L)'
;MTWPDEAVADGTTTTPAHPSRIALFETIRADRTGPVATRLLRLAHADTPFVRREALDLLHGLARERPWPEAINAAVARLSDPDEEVRRRAACLFGYLGQPGLVLAALGELADPVVRTILARALGPTAAHLTDADLASVRFLAHLETLRAAPPTRWRSLDTALLDDVREAAHHLEDIGHIWGQALYGLRREHDTYALVARLLADPATRDIGADLAREACHDWRMAPVRLLPLLVQHRGQRVTPALGTALTTASISEAAMRTHGVLLAEVPFTPSPRARRIPSTTTAYDSASAAALLAAKPVGIARLAHASEIFEALLDAGPLTFRQAAQMYNLTFLRTGRSQAECAPLWLRHAGPSALSRLLALMTPHLADYAVGEYYLTGLARMGGHARPALPAVTALIDRRTRIPVNDSTRDAEMRLDESLLAAALSTRRAILADAVAPPPAPPSPP
;
A
#
# COMPACT_ATOMS: atom_id res chain seq x y z
N MET A 1 -2.33 -21.76 -40.49
CA MET A 1 -1.88 -21.31 -39.16
C MET A 1 -2.51 -22.24 -38.13
N THR A 2 -1.77 -22.69 -37.13
CA THR A 2 -2.36 -23.47 -36.02
C THR A 2 -2.99 -22.50 -35.01
N TRP A 3 -3.98 -22.94 -34.24
CA TRP A 3 -4.68 -22.13 -33.24
C TRP A 3 -3.78 -21.24 -32.33
N PRO A 4 -2.62 -21.71 -31.79
CA PRO A 4 -1.73 -20.84 -31.01
C PRO A 4 -1.00 -19.77 -31.84
N ASP A 5 -0.86 -19.94 -33.16
CA ASP A 5 -0.21 -18.94 -34.01
C ASP A 5 -1.10 -17.72 -34.20
N GLU A 6 -2.38 -17.98 -34.48
CA GLU A 6 -3.39 -16.93 -34.67
C GLU A 6 -3.59 -16.16 -33.36
N ALA A 7 -3.76 -16.86 -32.25
CA ALA A 7 -4.00 -16.27 -30.93
C ALA A 7 -2.81 -15.45 -30.36
N VAL A 8 -1.58 -15.71 -30.84
CA VAL A 8 -0.39 -14.92 -30.50
C VAL A 8 -0.22 -13.77 -31.50
N ALA A 9 -0.46 -13.99 -32.79
CA ALA A 9 -0.31 -12.98 -33.82
C ALA A 9 -1.39 -11.89 -33.77
N ASP A 10 -2.62 -12.22 -33.33
CA ASP A 10 -3.72 -11.28 -33.13
C ASP A 10 -3.64 -10.55 -31.77
N GLY A 11 -2.68 -10.92 -30.91
CA GLY A 11 -2.49 -10.36 -29.58
C GLY A 11 -3.56 -10.74 -28.56
N THR A 12 -4.50 -11.62 -28.88
CA THR A 12 -5.59 -12.01 -27.96
C THR A 12 -5.08 -12.73 -26.70
N THR A 13 -3.90 -13.33 -26.78
CA THR A 13 -3.25 -14.01 -25.65
C THR A 13 -2.51 -13.07 -24.68
N THR A 14 -2.38 -11.77 -24.99
CA THR A 14 -1.84 -10.73 -24.08
C THR A 14 -2.72 -10.51 -22.86
N THR A 15 -4.04 -10.63 -23.04
CA THR A 15 -5.03 -10.21 -22.06
C THR A 15 -5.21 -11.32 -21.01
N PRO A 16 -4.92 -11.07 -19.72
CA PRO A 16 -4.89 -12.12 -18.69
C PRO A 16 -6.18 -12.96 -18.58
N ALA A 17 -7.33 -12.32 -18.78
CA ALA A 17 -8.64 -12.97 -18.67
C ALA A 17 -9.20 -13.49 -20.01
N HIS A 18 -8.45 -13.40 -21.11
CA HIS A 18 -8.95 -13.81 -22.42
C HIS A 18 -9.00 -15.35 -22.52
N PRO A 19 -10.10 -15.94 -23.04
CA PRO A 19 -10.25 -17.39 -23.15
C PRO A 19 -9.10 -18.09 -23.89
N SER A 20 -8.58 -17.49 -24.97
CA SER A 20 -7.44 -18.03 -25.72
C SER A 20 -6.18 -18.15 -24.87
N ARG A 21 -5.91 -17.16 -24.00
CA ARG A 21 -4.78 -17.21 -23.07
C ARG A 21 -5.00 -18.33 -22.06
N ILE A 22 -6.17 -18.39 -21.43
CA ILE A 22 -6.49 -19.40 -20.41
C ILE A 22 -6.31 -20.81 -20.99
N ALA A 23 -6.90 -21.09 -22.16
CA ALA A 23 -6.80 -22.39 -22.81
C ALA A 23 -5.35 -22.74 -23.20
N LEU A 24 -4.56 -21.77 -23.68
CA LEU A 24 -3.15 -21.97 -23.99
C LEU A 24 -2.36 -22.35 -22.73
N PHE A 25 -2.55 -21.62 -21.64
CA PHE A 25 -1.88 -21.88 -20.37
C PHE A 25 -2.27 -23.25 -19.80
N GLU A 26 -3.56 -23.60 -19.80
CA GLU A 26 -4.03 -24.91 -19.34
C GLU A 26 -3.44 -26.06 -20.16
N THR A 27 -3.41 -25.91 -21.49
CA THR A 27 -2.82 -26.92 -22.38
C THR A 27 -1.34 -27.13 -22.11
N ILE A 28 -0.56 -26.05 -21.96
CA ILE A 28 0.88 -26.15 -21.68
C ILE A 28 1.15 -26.65 -20.27
N ARG A 29 0.30 -26.31 -19.28
CA ARG A 29 0.41 -26.85 -17.92
C ARG A 29 0.19 -28.37 -17.92
N ALA A 30 -0.75 -28.86 -18.72
CA ALA A 30 -1.01 -30.28 -18.86
C ALA A 30 0.14 -31.01 -19.57
N ASP A 31 0.74 -30.41 -20.60
CA ASP A 31 1.87 -30.99 -21.33
C ASP A 31 2.87 -29.91 -21.82
N ARG A 32 3.98 -29.75 -21.08
CA ARG A 32 5.06 -28.80 -21.42
C ARG A 32 6.00 -29.29 -22.52
N THR A 33 5.93 -30.56 -22.87
CA THR A 33 6.71 -31.14 -23.98
C THR A 33 5.88 -31.28 -25.25
N GLY A 34 4.57 -31.03 -25.14
CA GLY A 34 3.60 -31.19 -26.19
C GLY A 34 3.70 -30.17 -27.32
N PRO A 35 2.93 -30.39 -28.40
CA PRO A 35 3.03 -29.61 -29.62
C PRO A 35 2.72 -28.12 -29.43
N VAL A 36 1.83 -27.76 -28.50
CA VAL A 36 1.49 -26.35 -28.19
C VAL A 36 2.65 -25.66 -27.50
N ALA A 37 3.30 -26.32 -26.54
CA ALA A 37 4.47 -25.81 -25.85
C ALA A 37 5.67 -25.65 -26.81
N THR A 38 5.94 -26.67 -27.64
CA THR A 38 6.96 -26.59 -28.70
C THR A 38 6.65 -25.49 -29.70
N ARG A 39 5.37 -25.24 -30.01
CA ARG A 39 4.99 -24.16 -30.92
C ARG A 39 5.24 -22.79 -30.30
N LEU A 40 4.86 -22.57 -29.04
CA LEU A 40 5.12 -21.31 -28.34
C LEU A 40 6.62 -20.99 -28.28
N LEU A 41 7.47 -21.97 -27.97
CA LEU A 41 8.93 -21.82 -27.98
C LEU A 41 9.47 -21.41 -29.37
N ARG A 42 8.88 -21.95 -30.44
CA ARG A 42 9.22 -21.54 -31.82
C ARG A 42 8.76 -20.12 -32.16
N LEU A 43 7.64 -19.65 -31.59
CA LEU A 43 7.14 -18.28 -31.84
C LEU A 43 8.08 -17.21 -31.27
N ALA A 44 8.90 -17.52 -30.24
CA ALA A 44 9.99 -16.65 -29.80
C ALA A 44 11.07 -16.42 -30.88
N HIS A 45 11.03 -17.19 -31.98
CA HIS A 45 11.93 -17.09 -33.13
C HIS A 45 11.20 -16.67 -34.42
N ALA A 46 9.96 -16.18 -34.33
CA ALA A 46 9.21 -15.72 -35.49
C ALA A 46 9.85 -14.48 -36.14
N ASP A 47 9.64 -14.30 -37.44
CA ASP A 47 10.18 -13.15 -38.19
C ASP A 47 9.61 -11.81 -37.68
N THR A 48 8.34 -11.82 -37.30
CA THR A 48 7.63 -10.63 -36.81
C THR A 48 8.02 -10.30 -35.37
N PRO A 49 8.56 -9.10 -35.08
CA PRO A 49 8.96 -8.72 -33.71
C PRO A 49 7.82 -8.78 -32.71
N PHE A 50 6.61 -8.33 -33.09
CA PHE A 50 5.42 -8.41 -32.26
C PHE A 50 5.16 -9.83 -31.75
N VAL A 51 5.19 -10.83 -32.63
CA VAL A 51 4.98 -12.25 -32.27
C VAL A 51 6.06 -12.75 -31.31
N ARG A 52 7.32 -12.33 -31.49
CA ARG A 52 8.41 -12.68 -30.55
C ARG A 52 8.18 -12.10 -29.16
N ARG A 53 7.77 -10.83 -29.08
CA ARG A 53 7.45 -10.15 -27.80
C ARG A 53 6.35 -10.89 -27.06
N GLU A 54 5.25 -11.20 -27.75
CA GLU A 54 4.11 -11.91 -27.18
C GLU A 54 4.47 -13.32 -26.71
N ALA A 55 5.26 -14.04 -27.51
CA ALA A 55 5.74 -15.36 -27.12
C ALA A 55 6.60 -15.29 -25.84
N LEU A 56 7.50 -14.31 -25.73
CA LEU A 56 8.33 -14.12 -24.54
C LEU A 56 7.51 -13.76 -23.29
N ASP A 57 6.47 -12.94 -23.42
CA ASP A 57 5.58 -12.60 -22.29
C ASP A 57 4.79 -13.82 -21.79
N LEU A 58 4.29 -14.65 -22.71
CA LEU A 58 3.61 -15.90 -22.37
C LEU A 58 4.56 -16.91 -21.72
N LEU A 59 5.75 -17.07 -22.28
CA LEU A 59 6.81 -17.94 -21.73
C LEU A 59 7.23 -17.47 -20.32
N HIS A 60 7.39 -16.17 -20.11
CA HIS A 60 7.69 -15.60 -18.80
C HIS A 60 6.60 -15.95 -17.79
N GLY A 61 5.32 -15.74 -18.14
CA GLY A 61 4.19 -16.10 -17.28
C GLY A 61 4.18 -17.58 -16.90
N LEU A 62 4.36 -18.48 -17.86
CA LEU A 62 4.39 -19.93 -17.64
C LEU A 62 5.60 -20.35 -16.79
N ALA A 63 6.77 -19.76 -17.03
CA ALA A 63 8.00 -20.08 -16.31
C ALA A 63 8.01 -19.56 -14.87
N ARG A 64 7.26 -18.48 -14.56
CA ARG A 64 7.03 -18.01 -13.18
C ARG A 64 6.23 -19.00 -12.33
N GLU A 65 5.27 -19.70 -12.93
CA GLU A 65 4.44 -20.68 -12.21
C GLU A 65 5.23 -21.93 -11.82
N ARG A 66 6.10 -22.37 -12.72
CA ARG A 66 6.98 -23.53 -12.52
C ARG A 66 8.20 -23.37 -13.42
N PRO A 67 9.43 -23.64 -12.93
CA PRO A 67 10.65 -23.52 -13.73
C PRO A 67 10.54 -24.22 -15.09
N TRP A 68 11.02 -23.56 -16.14
CA TRP A 68 10.96 -24.06 -17.51
C TRP A 68 12.26 -23.72 -18.28
N PRO A 69 13.28 -24.60 -18.26
CA PRO A 69 14.58 -24.34 -18.86
C PRO A 69 14.54 -23.98 -20.35
N GLU A 70 13.66 -24.59 -21.13
CA GLU A 70 13.54 -24.33 -22.56
C GLU A 70 13.05 -22.90 -22.85
N ALA A 71 12.17 -22.35 -22.00
CA ALA A 71 11.75 -20.96 -22.08
C ALA A 71 12.92 -19.99 -21.80
N ILE A 72 13.77 -20.34 -20.83
CA ILE A 72 14.98 -19.58 -20.49
C ILE A 72 15.95 -19.61 -21.67
N ASN A 73 16.19 -20.78 -22.27
CA ASN A 73 17.06 -20.91 -23.44
C ASN A 73 16.54 -20.11 -24.65
N ALA A 74 15.22 -20.11 -24.87
CA ALA A 74 14.60 -19.29 -25.91
C ALA A 74 14.83 -17.78 -25.67
N ALA A 75 14.78 -17.32 -24.41
CA ALA A 75 15.10 -15.94 -24.06
C ALA A 75 16.58 -15.61 -24.25
N VAL A 76 17.51 -16.50 -23.84
CA VAL A 76 18.96 -16.29 -24.04
C VAL A 76 19.28 -16.07 -25.52
N ALA A 77 18.65 -16.82 -26.42
CA ALA A 77 18.83 -16.67 -27.85
C ALA A 77 18.38 -15.29 -28.41
N ARG A 78 17.64 -14.49 -27.61
CA ARG A 78 17.05 -13.19 -27.98
C ARG A 78 17.68 -11.99 -27.26
N LEU A 79 18.74 -12.18 -26.47
CA LEU A 79 19.43 -11.07 -25.78
C LEU A 79 20.11 -10.07 -26.73
N SER A 80 20.34 -10.45 -27.99
CA SER A 80 20.92 -9.60 -29.05
C SER A 80 19.96 -9.42 -30.24
N ASP A 81 18.65 -9.57 -30.02
CA ASP A 81 17.64 -9.38 -31.07
C ASP A 81 17.69 -7.94 -31.64
N PRO A 82 17.48 -7.72 -32.94
CA PRO A 82 17.46 -6.37 -33.52
C PRO A 82 16.37 -5.47 -32.92
N ASP A 83 15.27 -6.07 -32.44
CA ASP A 83 14.18 -5.35 -31.79
C ASP A 83 14.48 -5.12 -30.30
N GLU A 84 14.56 -3.84 -29.89
CA GLU A 84 14.87 -3.46 -28.50
C GLU A 84 13.92 -4.09 -27.49
N GLU A 85 12.64 -4.10 -27.81
CA GLU A 85 11.62 -4.55 -26.88
C GLU A 85 11.62 -6.08 -26.74
N VAL A 86 11.99 -6.82 -27.79
CA VAL A 86 12.30 -8.26 -27.69
C VAL A 86 13.50 -8.48 -26.76
N ARG A 87 14.57 -7.68 -26.87
CA ARG A 87 15.73 -7.80 -25.96
C ARG A 87 15.35 -7.54 -24.51
N ARG A 88 14.53 -6.51 -24.24
CA ARG A 88 14.04 -6.19 -22.88
C ARG A 88 13.26 -7.36 -22.27
N ARG A 89 12.29 -7.92 -22.99
CA ARG A 89 11.49 -9.06 -22.53
C ARG A 89 12.33 -10.33 -22.32
N ALA A 90 13.26 -10.59 -23.24
CA ALA A 90 14.22 -11.67 -23.10
C ALA A 90 15.09 -11.52 -21.84
N ALA A 91 15.62 -10.32 -21.60
CA ALA A 91 16.39 -10.00 -20.40
C ALA A 91 15.56 -10.14 -19.11
N CYS A 92 14.30 -9.74 -19.12
CA CYS A 92 13.40 -9.93 -17.97
C CYS A 92 13.16 -11.43 -17.69
N LEU A 93 12.84 -12.24 -18.71
CA LEU A 93 12.64 -13.68 -18.53
C LEU A 93 13.92 -14.36 -18.05
N PHE A 94 15.03 -14.14 -18.76
CA PHE A 94 16.30 -14.76 -18.42
C PHE A 94 16.84 -14.28 -17.07
N GLY A 95 16.79 -12.99 -16.78
CA GLY A 95 17.31 -12.42 -15.54
C GLY A 95 16.57 -12.92 -14.31
N TYR A 96 15.23 -12.86 -14.31
CA TYR A 96 14.43 -13.17 -13.11
C TYR A 96 14.24 -14.66 -12.86
N LEU A 97 14.36 -15.50 -13.90
CA LEU A 97 14.09 -16.95 -13.82
C LEU A 97 15.32 -17.82 -14.10
N GLY A 98 16.39 -17.22 -14.62
CA GLY A 98 17.67 -17.88 -14.87
C GLY A 98 18.49 -18.08 -13.61
N GLN A 99 19.54 -18.90 -13.75
CA GLN A 99 20.52 -19.10 -12.68
C GLN A 99 21.40 -17.86 -12.53
N PRO A 100 21.60 -17.30 -11.31
CA PRO A 100 22.36 -16.06 -11.11
C PRO A 100 23.76 -16.06 -11.72
N GLY A 101 24.47 -17.19 -11.68
CA GLY A 101 25.80 -17.31 -12.29
C GLY A 101 25.80 -17.16 -13.82
N LEU A 102 24.77 -17.67 -14.49
CA LEU A 102 24.62 -17.49 -15.94
C LEU A 102 24.24 -16.05 -16.30
N VAL A 103 23.41 -15.42 -15.46
CA VAL A 103 23.02 -14.01 -15.63
C VAL A 103 24.23 -13.09 -15.47
N LEU A 104 25.08 -13.33 -14.47
CA LEU A 104 26.35 -12.61 -14.29
C LEU A 104 27.27 -12.76 -15.49
N ALA A 105 27.44 -13.98 -16.00
CA ALA A 105 28.27 -14.23 -17.19
C ALA A 105 27.74 -13.46 -18.42
N ALA A 106 26.43 -13.54 -18.68
CA ALA A 106 25.80 -12.81 -19.78
C ALA A 106 25.93 -11.28 -19.63
N LEU A 107 25.81 -10.75 -18.41
CA LEU A 107 26.01 -9.32 -18.14
C LEU A 107 27.42 -8.87 -18.57
N GLY A 108 28.45 -9.69 -18.36
CA GLY A 108 29.82 -9.37 -18.78
C GLY A 108 30.03 -9.26 -20.29
N GLU A 109 29.29 -10.06 -21.07
CA GLU A 109 29.46 -10.18 -22.52
C GLU A 109 28.59 -9.20 -23.34
N LEU A 110 27.45 -8.77 -22.78
CA LEU A 110 26.49 -7.94 -23.51
C LEU A 110 26.86 -6.47 -23.47
N ALA A 111 26.76 -5.78 -24.61
CA ALA A 111 27.05 -4.35 -24.74
C ALA A 111 25.82 -3.44 -24.53
N ASP A 112 24.61 -3.97 -24.69
CA ASP A 112 23.38 -3.17 -24.59
C ASP A 112 23.14 -2.70 -23.14
N PRO A 113 23.12 -1.38 -22.87
CA PRO A 113 23.01 -0.85 -21.51
C PRO A 113 21.65 -1.13 -20.86
N VAL A 114 20.57 -1.19 -21.64
CA VAL A 114 19.24 -1.49 -21.12
C VAL A 114 19.17 -2.95 -20.69
N VAL A 115 19.67 -3.86 -21.52
CA VAL A 115 19.73 -5.30 -21.18
C VAL A 115 20.60 -5.53 -19.96
N ARG A 116 21.81 -4.95 -19.91
CA ARG A 116 22.71 -5.04 -18.74
C ARG A 116 22.02 -4.55 -17.46
N THR A 117 21.28 -3.45 -17.53
CA THR A 117 20.54 -2.89 -16.39
C THR A 117 19.45 -3.83 -15.90
N ILE A 118 18.68 -4.43 -16.81
CA ILE A 118 17.63 -5.40 -16.46
C ILE A 118 18.22 -6.64 -15.79
N LEU A 119 19.31 -7.18 -16.34
CA LEU A 119 20.00 -8.34 -15.76
C LEU A 119 20.58 -8.01 -14.37
N ALA A 120 21.22 -6.85 -14.21
CA ALA A 120 21.71 -6.39 -12.91
C ALA A 120 20.59 -6.27 -11.87
N ARG A 121 19.43 -5.72 -12.27
CA ARG A 121 18.26 -5.61 -11.38
C ARG A 121 17.72 -6.97 -10.98
N ALA A 122 17.73 -7.94 -11.90
CA ALA A 122 17.23 -9.29 -11.64
C ALA A 122 18.14 -10.11 -10.71
N LEU A 123 19.44 -9.82 -10.67
CA LEU A 123 20.39 -10.46 -9.75
C LEU A 123 20.12 -10.13 -8.27
N GLY A 124 19.40 -9.04 -7.97
CA GLY A 124 19.09 -8.62 -6.61
C GLY A 124 20.35 -8.57 -5.73
N PRO A 125 20.38 -9.20 -4.54
CA PRO A 125 21.53 -9.16 -3.63
C PRO A 125 22.87 -9.56 -4.27
N THR A 126 22.87 -10.43 -5.28
CA THR A 126 24.09 -10.85 -5.97
C THR A 126 24.76 -9.71 -6.75
N ALA A 127 24.00 -8.67 -7.13
CA ALA A 127 24.53 -7.49 -7.80
C ALA A 127 25.46 -6.65 -6.91
N ALA A 128 25.47 -6.85 -5.58
CA ALA A 128 26.31 -6.07 -4.65
C ALA A 128 27.82 -6.13 -4.96
N HIS A 129 28.29 -7.12 -5.73
CA HIS A 129 29.69 -7.23 -6.17
C HIS A 129 30.02 -6.41 -7.42
N LEU A 130 29.04 -5.76 -8.05
CA LEU A 130 29.20 -5.03 -9.32
C LEU A 130 29.43 -3.52 -9.11
N THR A 131 30.01 -3.12 -7.99
CA THR A 131 30.25 -1.70 -7.64
C THR A 131 31.22 -1.00 -8.58
N ASP A 132 32.11 -1.75 -9.23
CA ASP A 132 33.11 -1.24 -10.18
C ASP A 132 32.67 -1.40 -11.65
N ALA A 133 31.38 -1.66 -11.89
CA ALA A 133 30.86 -1.78 -13.25
C ALA A 133 31.07 -0.48 -14.05
N ASP A 134 31.24 -0.61 -15.36
CA ASP A 134 31.39 0.53 -16.28
C ASP A 134 30.10 1.36 -16.39
N LEU A 135 28.95 0.68 -16.38
CA LEU A 135 27.63 1.28 -16.53
C LEU A 135 27.06 1.78 -15.20
N ALA A 136 26.75 3.08 -15.11
CA ALA A 136 26.28 3.71 -13.88
C ALA A 136 24.99 3.11 -13.31
N SER A 137 24.05 2.65 -14.14
CA SER A 137 22.83 1.98 -13.65
C SER A 137 23.13 0.65 -12.95
N VAL A 138 24.14 -0.09 -13.40
CA VAL A 138 24.59 -1.34 -12.77
C VAL A 138 25.31 -1.02 -11.46
N ARG A 139 26.20 -0.02 -11.45
CA ARG A 139 26.84 0.45 -10.20
C ARG A 139 25.82 0.94 -9.19
N PHE A 140 24.83 1.73 -9.63
CA PHE A 140 23.76 2.22 -8.77
C PHE A 140 23.00 1.07 -8.09
N LEU A 141 22.60 0.05 -8.85
CA LEU A 141 21.94 -1.13 -8.30
C LEU A 141 22.87 -1.89 -7.33
N ALA A 142 24.14 -2.07 -7.68
CA ALA A 142 25.13 -2.70 -6.80
C ALA A 142 25.32 -1.95 -5.48
N HIS A 143 25.44 -0.62 -5.53
CA HIS A 143 25.52 0.25 -4.36
C HIS A 143 24.25 0.20 -3.53
N LEU A 144 23.07 0.10 -4.16
CA LEU A 144 21.79 -0.01 -3.47
C LEU A 144 21.65 -1.35 -2.73
N GLU A 145 22.06 -2.45 -3.35
CA GLU A 145 22.06 -3.78 -2.70
C GLU A 145 23.10 -3.83 -1.57
N THR A 146 24.27 -3.22 -1.78
CA THR A 146 25.28 -3.06 -0.72
C THR A 146 24.73 -2.26 0.45
N LEU A 147 23.99 -1.17 0.18
CA LEU A 147 23.36 -0.33 1.19
C LEU A 147 22.36 -1.11 2.05
N ARG A 148 21.55 -1.98 1.46
CA ARG A 148 20.56 -2.80 2.19
C ARG A 148 21.18 -3.71 3.25
N ALA A 149 22.40 -4.17 3.03
CA ALA A 149 23.13 -5.04 3.96
C ALA A 149 24.17 -4.29 4.82
N ALA A 150 24.42 -3.01 4.54
CA ALA A 150 25.53 -2.27 5.15
C ALA A 150 25.23 -1.80 6.59
N PRO A 151 26.25 -1.81 7.48
CA PRO A 151 26.13 -1.18 8.80
C PRO A 151 26.03 0.36 8.68
N PRO A 152 25.49 1.05 9.70
CA PRO A 152 25.28 2.51 9.67
C PRO A 152 26.52 3.35 9.36
N THR A 153 27.71 2.87 9.70
CA THR A 153 28.99 3.54 9.44
C THR A 153 29.30 3.70 7.96
N ARG A 154 28.73 2.86 7.09
CA ARG A 154 28.96 2.90 5.63
C ARG A 154 27.87 3.62 4.85
N TRP A 155 26.77 4.00 5.49
CA TRP A 155 25.63 4.59 4.79
C TRP A 155 25.98 5.89 4.05
N ARG A 156 26.70 6.81 4.69
CA ARG A 156 27.07 8.09 4.06
C ARG A 156 27.93 7.93 2.80
N SER A 157 28.89 7.00 2.81
CA SER A 157 29.72 6.75 1.64
C SER A 157 28.91 6.14 0.49
N LEU A 158 27.98 5.22 0.82
CA LEU A 158 27.10 4.61 -0.19
C LEU A 158 26.08 5.61 -0.74
N ASP A 159 25.52 6.48 0.11
CA ASP A 159 24.65 7.56 -0.34
C ASP A 159 25.39 8.51 -1.30
N THR A 160 26.67 8.76 -1.06
CA THR A 160 27.50 9.58 -1.95
C THR A 160 27.69 8.89 -3.30
N ALA A 161 28.08 7.61 -3.31
CA ALA A 161 28.23 6.84 -4.53
C ALA A 161 26.92 6.73 -5.34
N LEU A 162 25.79 6.51 -4.66
CA LEU A 162 24.47 6.50 -5.30
C LEU A 162 24.14 7.86 -5.95
N LEU A 163 24.46 8.97 -5.28
CA LEU A 163 24.27 10.31 -5.83
C LEU A 163 25.22 10.63 -7.00
N ASP A 164 26.41 10.05 -7.03
CA ASP A 164 27.34 10.20 -8.14
C ASP A 164 26.83 9.45 -9.39
N ASP A 165 26.25 8.26 -9.20
CA ASP A 165 25.73 7.42 -10.30
C ASP A 165 24.33 7.84 -10.79
N VAL A 166 23.48 8.42 -9.94
CA VAL A 166 22.02 8.53 -10.19
C VAL A 166 21.65 9.25 -11.49
N ARG A 167 22.39 10.30 -11.86
CA ARG A 167 22.11 11.07 -13.09
C ARG A 167 22.29 10.23 -14.34
N GLU A 168 23.39 9.49 -14.40
CA GLU A 168 23.68 8.64 -15.55
C GLU A 168 22.80 7.39 -15.53
N ALA A 169 22.58 6.80 -14.35
CA ALA A 169 21.70 5.66 -14.16
C ALA A 169 20.27 5.91 -14.70
N ALA A 170 19.75 7.14 -14.56
CA ALA A 170 18.41 7.52 -15.01
C ALA A 170 18.16 7.35 -16.52
N HIS A 171 19.20 7.24 -17.34
CA HIS A 171 19.05 6.98 -18.79
C HIS A 171 18.60 5.54 -19.10
N HIS A 172 18.83 4.61 -18.18
CA HIS A 172 18.62 3.17 -18.41
C HIS A 172 17.86 2.47 -17.29
N LEU A 173 17.74 3.11 -16.13
CA LEU A 173 17.05 2.60 -14.96
C LEU A 173 15.83 3.47 -14.65
N GLU A 174 14.66 2.86 -14.83
CA GLU A 174 13.37 3.41 -14.43
C GLU A 174 13.14 3.18 -12.92
N ASP A 175 12.20 3.93 -12.33
CA ASP A 175 11.74 3.78 -10.94
C ASP A 175 12.83 3.95 -9.85
N ILE A 176 13.89 4.71 -10.13
CA ILE A 176 15.00 4.91 -9.17
C ILE A 176 14.49 5.39 -7.80
N GLY A 177 13.60 6.38 -7.80
CA GLY A 177 13.03 6.93 -6.55
C GLY A 177 12.28 5.86 -5.74
N HIS A 178 11.55 4.98 -6.43
CA HIS A 178 10.83 3.86 -5.82
C HIS A 178 11.76 2.85 -5.15
N ILE A 179 12.72 2.30 -5.91
CA ILE A 179 13.61 1.25 -5.40
C ILE A 179 14.55 1.77 -4.30
N TRP A 180 14.94 3.06 -4.37
CA TRP A 180 15.76 3.70 -3.36
C TRP A 180 14.94 3.99 -2.08
N GLY A 181 13.70 4.46 -2.24
CA GLY A 181 12.75 4.64 -1.14
C GLY A 181 12.54 3.37 -0.34
N GLN A 182 12.29 2.25 -1.01
CA GLN A 182 12.15 0.93 -0.38
C GLN A 182 13.38 0.54 0.45
N ALA A 183 14.59 0.78 -0.06
CA ALA A 183 15.82 0.48 0.66
C ALA A 183 15.93 1.33 1.94
N LEU A 184 15.66 2.64 1.84
CA LEU A 184 15.71 3.55 2.99
C LEU A 184 14.63 3.23 4.04
N TYR A 185 13.44 2.83 3.60
CA TYR A 185 12.38 2.37 4.49
C TYR A 185 12.77 1.12 5.26
N GLY A 186 13.32 0.10 4.57
CA GLY A 186 13.82 -1.12 5.20
C GLY A 186 14.91 -0.85 6.26
N LEU A 187 15.75 0.16 6.03
CA LEU A 187 16.78 0.61 6.96
C LEU A 187 16.27 1.61 8.02
N ARG A 188 14.99 1.96 8.00
CA ARG A 188 14.34 2.94 8.90
C ARG A 188 14.95 4.35 8.86
N ARG A 189 15.43 4.78 7.69
CA ARG A 189 16.19 6.02 7.47
C ARG A 189 15.36 7.26 7.11
N GLU A 190 14.20 7.47 7.74
CA GLU A 190 13.27 8.58 7.40
C GLU A 190 13.93 9.96 7.24
N HIS A 191 14.73 10.40 8.21
CA HIS A 191 15.33 11.74 8.18
C HIS A 191 16.36 11.88 7.06
N ASP A 192 17.10 10.80 6.78
CA ASP A 192 18.05 10.78 5.66
C ASP A 192 17.30 10.78 4.32
N THR A 193 16.15 10.10 4.23
CA THR A 193 15.27 10.17 3.05
C THR A 193 14.87 11.61 2.77
N TYR A 194 14.51 12.40 3.79
CA TYR A 194 14.14 13.80 3.58
C TYR A 194 15.31 14.66 3.10
N ALA A 195 16.50 14.42 3.65
CA ALA A 195 17.71 15.10 3.19
C ALA A 195 18.07 14.73 1.74
N LEU A 196 17.92 13.46 1.36
CA LEU A 196 18.14 13.00 -0.01
C LEU A 196 17.12 13.59 -0.98
N VAL A 197 15.83 13.59 -0.63
CA VAL A 197 14.78 14.26 -1.41
C VAL A 197 15.13 15.72 -1.65
N ALA A 198 15.54 16.46 -0.61
CA ALA A 198 15.92 17.86 -0.76
C ALA A 198 17.08 18.05 -1.74
N ARG A 199 18.11 17.19 -1.68
CA ARG A 199 19.26 17.23 -2.59
C ARG A 199 18.87 16.93 -4.04
N LEU A 200 18.06 15.90 -4.27
CA LEU A 200 17.61 15.50 -5.60
C LEU A 200 16.65 16.54 -6.22
N LEU A 201 15.73 17.12 -5.44
CA LEU A 201 14.82 18.16 -5.93
C LEU A 201 15.55 19.46 -6.34
N ALA A 202 16.66 19.77 -5.69
CA ALA A 202 17.46 20.96 -5.96
C ALA A 202 18.12 20.93 -7.36
N ASP A 203 18.42 19.74 -7.88
CA ASP A 203 19.04 19.56 -9.18
C ASP A 203 18.00 19.22 -10.27
N PRO A 204 17.87 20.04 -11.33
CA PRO A 204 16.94 19.77 -12.42
C PRO A 204 17.07 18.38 -13.05
N ALA A 205 18.28 17.81 -13.11
CA ALA A 205 18.52 16.52 -13.73
C ALA A 205 18.03 15.32 -12.90
N THR A 206 17.84 15.51 -11.59
CA THR A 206 17.43 14.43 -10.66
C THR A 206 16.11 14.74 -9.95
N ARG A 207 15.45 15.83 -10.32
CA ARG A 207 14.23 16.31 -9.66
C ARG A 207 13.09 15.30 -9.68
N ASP A 208 12.87 14.63 -10.80
CA ASP A 208 11.78 13.64 -10.91
C ASP A 208 12.05 12.43 -10.00
N ILE A 209 13.32 12.02 -9.89
CA ILE A 209 13.75 10.97 -8.94
C ILE A 209 13.51 11.43 -7.49
N GLY A 210 13.83 12.70 -7.19
CA GLY A 210 13.55 13.30 -5.88
C GLY A 210 12.06 13.37 -5.57
N ALA A 211 11.21 13.66 -6.56
CA ALA A 211 9.76 13.67 -6.42
C ALA A 211 9.20 12.26 -6.19
N ASP A 212 9.66 11.26 -6.93
CA ASP A 212 9.28 9.86 -6.73
C ASP A 212 9.70 9.37 -5.35
N LEU A 213 10.94 9.67 -4.93
CA LEU A 213 11.41 9.34 -3.58
C LEU A 213 10.58 10.05 -2.49
N ALA A 214 10.14 11.28 -2.73
CA ALA A 214 9.26 12.01 -1.82
C ALA A 214 7.87 11.35 -1.72
N ARG A 215 7.33 10.89 -2.85
CA ARG A 215 6.07 10.15 -2.90
C ARG A 215 6.16 8.85 -2.09
N GLU A 216 7.22 8.08 -2.28
CA GLU A 216 7.47 6.87 -1.48
C GLU A 216 7.53 7.17 0.01
N ALA A 217 8.28 8.21 0.39
CA ALA A 217 8.39 8.62 1.78
C ALA A 217 7.01 9.00 2.36
N CYS A 218 6.14 9.63 1.58
CA CYS A 218 4.77 9.96 2.00
C CYS A 218 3.90 8.73 2.26
N HIS A 219 4.11 7.65 1.49
CA HIS A 219 3.43 6.36 1.72
C HIS A 219 4.00 5.58 2.90
N ASP A 220 5.27 5.77 3.23
CA ASP A 220 5.95 5.00 4.29
C ASP A 220 5.83 5.65 5.67
N TRP A 221 6.02 6.97 5.73
CA TRP A 221 6.20 7.73 6.97
C TRP A 221 5.10 8.77 7.16
N ARG A 222 4.49 8.81 8.35
CA ARG A 222 3.39 9.74 8.63
C ARG A 222 3.80 11.21 8.60
N MET A 223 5.05 11.52 8.94
CA MET A 223 5.55 12.90 8.96
C MET A 223 6.04 13.40 7.59
N ALA A 224 6.22 12.51 6.61
CA ALA A 224 6.78 12.86 5.31
C ALA A 224 5.98 13.93 4.56
N PRO A 225 4.64 13.86 4.48
CA PRO A 225 3.86 14.89 3.82
C PRO A 225 4.07 16.28 4.43
N VAL A 226 4.15 16.37 5.77
CA VAL A 226 4.39 17.64 6.47
C VAL A 226 5.79 18.17 6.16
N ARG A 227 6.80 17.29 6.14
CA ARG A 227 8.20 17.68 5.93
C ARG A 227 8.54 18.00 4.47
N LEU A 228 7.93 17.28 3.52
CA LEU A 228 8.33 17.29 2.11
C LEU A 228 7.46 18.21 1.25
N LEU A 229 6.21 18.48 1.61
CA LEU A 229 5.33 19.36 0.82
C LEU A 229 5.96 20.73 0.54
N PRO A 230 6.59 21.44 1.50
CA PRO A 230 7.23 22.72 1.21
C PRO A 230 8.36 22.60 0.18
N LEU A 231 9.15 21.52 0.24
CA LEU A 231 10.26 21.27 -0.69
C LEU A 231 9.74 20.97 -2.10
N LEU A 232 8.70 20.15 -2.23
CA LEU A 232 8.05 19.87 -3.52
C LEU A 232 7.51 21.13 -4.17
N VAL A 233 6.87 22.00 -3.38
CA VAL A 233 6.36 23.29 -3.85
C VAL A 233 7.50 24.24 -4.24
N GLN A 234 8.57 24.30 -3.43
CA GLN A 234 9.72 25.17 -3.68
C GLN A 234 10.45 24.82 -4.98
N HIS A 235 10.64 23.52 -5.26
CA HIS A 235 11.45 23.06 -6.39
C HIS A 235 10.64 22.75 -7.66
N ARG A 236 9.39 23.22 -7.75
CA ARG A 236 8.46 22.85 -8.82
C ARG A 236 8.82 23.30 -10.24
N GLY A 237 9.82 24.16 -10.39
CA GLY A 237 10.17 24.78 -11.67
C GLY A 237 9.03 25.64 -12.24
N GLN A 238 9.13 26.00 -13.52
CA GLN A 238 8.07 26.74 -14.23
C GLN A 238 6.89 25.86 -14.64
N ARG A 239 7.13 24.55 -14.83
CA ARG A 239 6.12 23.55 -15.15
C ARG A 239 6.29 22.36 -14.22
N VAL A 240 5.18 21.91 -13.64
CA VAL A 240 5.12 20.73 -12.79
C VAL A 240 5.26 19.49 -13.69
N THR A 241 6.27 18.67 -13.44
CA THR A 241 6.45 17.38 -14.12
C THR A 241 5.42 16.37 -13.63
N PRO A 242 5.12 15.30 -14.39
CA PRO A 242 4.19 14.26 -13.94
C PRO A 242 4.59 13.63 -12.59
N ALA A 243 5.88 13.35 -12.38
CA ALA A 243 6.40 12.81 -11.12
C ALA A 243 6.12 13.78 -9.96
N LEU A 244 6.43 15.06 -10.14
CA LEU A 244 6.19 16.08 -9.12
C LEU A 244 4.69 16.29 -8.83
N GLY A 245 3.87 16.34 -9.87
CA GLY A 245 2.41 16.44 -9.72
C GLY A 245 1.85 15.27 -8.91
N THR A 246 2.33 14.06 -9.21
CA THR A 246 1.92 12.84 -8.52
C THR A 246 2.38 12.83 -7.05
N ALA A 247 3.58 13.33 -6.75
CA ALA A 247 4.08 13.49 -5.39
C ALA A 247 3.29 14.55 -4.59
N LEU A 248 2.96 15.69 -5.22
CA LEU A 248 2.11 16.74 -4.62
C LEU A 248 0.70 16.21 -4.32
N THR A 249 0.10 15.47 -5.27
CA THR A 249 -1.20 14.81 -5.06
C THR A 249 -1.14 13.85 -3.87
N THR A 250 -0.11 13.01 -3.75
CA THR A 250 0.07 12.12 -2.59
C THR A 250 0.23 12.90 -1.30
N ALA A 251 1.11 13.89 -1.24
CA ALA A 251 1.33 14.68 -0.04
C ALA A 251 0.04 15.41 0.42
N SER A 252 -0.81 15.81 -0.53
CA SER A 252 -2.10 16.46 -0.26
C SER A 252 -3.14 15.55 0.42
N ILE A 253 -2.93 14.23 0.42
CA ILE A 253 -3.78 13.27 1.14
C ILE A 253 -3.69 13.50 2.66
N SER A 254 -2.54 13.95 3.16
CA SER A 254 -2.35 14.12 4.60
C SER A 254 -3.06 15.36 5.13
N GLU A 255 -3.98 15.15 6.08
CA GLU A 255 -4.70 16.26 6.71
C GLU A 255 -3.77 17.16 7.53
N ALA A 256 -2.72 16.59 8.13
CA ALA A 256 -1.73 17.34 8.89
C ALA A 256 -0.92 18.26 7.97
N ALA A 257 -0.47 17.76 6.82
CA ALA A 257 0.24 18.58 5.83
C ALA A 257 -0.67 19.69 5.29
N MET A 258 -1.92 19.37 4.96
CA MET A 258 -2.86 20.35 4.44
C MET A 258 -3.22 21.44 5.45
N ARG A 259 -3.35 21.11 6.74
CA ARG A 259 -3.55 22.12 7.79
C ARG A 259 -2.33 23.01 7.98
N THR A 260 -1.12 22.45 7.88
CA THR A 260 0.13 23.16 8.17
C THR A 260 0.60 24.01 6.98
N HIS A 261 0.43 23.50 5.77
CA HIS A 261 1.06 24.02 4.56
C HIS A 261 0.11 24.18 3.38
N GLY A 262 -1.20 23.95 3.55
CA GLY A 262 -2.16 23.96 2.44
C GLY A 262 -2.20 25.26 1.64
N VAL A 263 -1.86 26.39 2.26
CA VAL A 263 -1.74 27.70 1.59
C VAL A 263 -0.67 27.70 0.49
N LEU A 264 0.39 26.89 0.61
CA LEU A 264 1.46 26.80 -0.38
C LEU A 264 0.97 26.19 -1.71
N LEU A 265 -0.16 25.48 -1.68
CA LEU A 265 -0.72 24.78 -2.83
C LEU A 265 -1.74 25.61 -3.62
N ALA A 266 -2.13 26.80 -3.13
CA ALA A 266 -3.19 27.62 -3.73
C ALA A 266 -2.91 27.98 -5.20
N GLU A 267 -1.65 28.23 -5.54
CA GLU A 267 -1.18 28.66 -6.87
C GLU A 267 -0.43 27.56 -7.63
N VAL A 268 -0.46 26.32 -7.14
CA VAL A 268 0.25 25.20 -7.76
C VAL A 268 -0.72 24.44 -8.67
N PRO A 269 -0.44 24.33 -9.99
CA PRO A 269 -1.29 23.57 -10.88
C PRO A 269 -1.05 22.06 -10.67
N PHE A 270 -1.86 21.44 -9.82
CA PHE A 270 -1.93 19.99 -9.65
C PHE A 270 -3.37 19.56 -9.35
N THR A 271 -3.66 18.28 -9.56
CA THR A 271 -4.98 17.72 -9.22
C THR A 271 -4.94 17.20 -7.79
N PRO A 272 -5.59 17.87 -6.82
CA PRO A 272 -5.64 17.36 -5.46
C PRO A 272 -6.37 16.02 -5.41
N SER A 273 -5.96 15.16 -4.48
CA SER A 273 -6.67 13.88 -4.31
C SER A 273 -8.12 14.16 -3.94
N PRO A 274 -9.12 13.50 -4.59
CA PRO A 274 -10.50 13.66 -4.20
C PRO A 274 -10.66 13.25 -2.75
N ARG A 275 -11.21 14.15 -1.92
CA ARG A 275 -11.64 13.77 -0.58
C ARG A 275 -12.75 12.74 -0.75
N ALA A 276 -12.57 11.55 -0.17
CA ALA A 276 -13.64 10.59 -0.09
C ALA A 276 -14.80 11.26 0.65
N ARG A 277 -15.87 11.59 -0.08
CA ARG A 277 -17.10 12.10 0.51
C ARG A 277 -17.63 10.96 1.36
N ARG A 278 -17.51 11.04 2.69
CA ARG A 278 -18.35 10.22 3.56
C ARG A 278 -19.78 10.57 3.21
N ILE A 279 -20.46 9.66 2.51
CA ILE A 279 -21.90 9.74 2.35
C ILE A 279 -22.42 9.71 3.80
N PRO A 280 -23.08 10.78 4.27
CA PRO A 280 -23.68 10.74 5.59
C PRO A 280 -24.59 9.52 5.61
N SER A 281 -24.35 8.60 6.55
CA SER A 281 -25.33 7.53 6.77
C SER A 281 -26.64 8.26 7.08
N THR A 282 -27.66 8.06 6.24
CA THR A 282 -29.00 8.58 6.52
C THR A 282 -29.38 8.01 7.87
N THR A 283 -29.42 8.86 8.89
CA THR A 283 -29.79 8.46 10.24
C THR A 283 -31.27 8.12 10.21
N THR A 284 -31.57 6.84 10.05
CA THR A 284 -32.92 6.33 10.23
C THR A 284 -33.22 6.38 11.72
N ALA A 285 -34.02 7.35 12.16
CA ALA A 285 -34.46 7.43 13.53
C ALA A 285 -35.48 6.31 13.81
N TYR A 286 -35.23 5.49 14.84
CA TYR A 286 -36.17 4.49 15.33
C TYR A 286 -36.83 5.00 16.61
N ASP A 287 -38.15 4.85 16.73
CA ASP A 287 -38.80 4.92 18.03
C ASP A 287 -38.73 3.56 18.75
N SER A 288 -39.02 3.55 20.05
CA SER A 288 -38.91 2.34 20.88
C SER A 288 -39.87 1.22 20.45
N ALA A 289 -41.05 1.57 19.95
CA ALA A 289 -42.05 0.61 19.49
C ALA A 289 -41.60 -0.10 18.20
N SER A 290 -41.11 0.66 17.23
CA SER A 290 -40.59 0.16 15.95
C SER A 290 -39.31 -0.64 16.15
N ALA A 291 -38.42 -0.19 17.05
CA ALA A 291 -37.22 -0.92 17.44
C ALA A 291 -37.57 -2.28 18.07
N ALA A 292 -38.55 -2.31 18.99
CA ALA A 292 -38.99 -3.54 19.65
C ALA A 292 -39.65 -4.51 18.65
N ALA A 293 -40.52 -4.02 17.76
CA ALA A 293 -41.16 -4.83 16.73
C ALA A 293 -40.13 -5.45 15.77
N LEU A 294 -39.14 -4.67 15.34
CA LEU A 294 -38.07 -5.13 14.46
C LEU A 294 -37.24 -6.24 15.13
N LEU A 295 -36.82 -6.05 16.39
CA LEU A 295 -36.07 -7.07 17.12
C LEU A 295 -36.89 -8.34 17.43
N ALA A 296 -38.20 -8.22 17.65
CA ALA A 296 -39.08 -9.37 17.84
C ALA A 296 -39.13 -10.28 16.60
N ALA A 297 -39.04 -9.70 15.40
CA ALA A 297 -38.95 -10.41 14.13
C ALA A 297 -37.56 -11.02 13.86
N LYS A 298 -36.55 -10.71 14.67
CA LYS A 298 -35.19 -11.26 14.53
C LYS A 298 -34.95 -12.44 15.48
N PRO A 299 -34.08 -13.40 15.09
CA PRO A 299 -33.67 -14.48 15.98
C PRO A 299 -32.87 -13.94 17.17
N VAL A 300 -32.81 -14.71 18.25
CA VAL A 300 -31.98 -14.37 19.42
C VAL A 300 -30.49 -14.39 19.06
N GLY A 301 -30.05 -15.40 18.31
CA GLY A 301 -28.67 -15.58 17.82
C GLY A 301 -28.26 -14.65 16.68
N ILE A 302 -28.79 -13.43 16.61
CA ILE A 302 -28.47 -12.49 15.54
C ILE A 302 -26.99 -12.08 15.61
N ALA A 303 -26.28 -12.28 14.49
CA ALA A 303 -24.85 -11.97 14.39
C ALA A 303 -24.57 -10.65 13.63
N ARG A 304 -25.56 -10.11 12.93
CA ARG A 304 -25.48 -8.85 12.18
C ARG A 304 -26.83 -8.17 12.17
N LEU A 305 -26.83 -6.87 12.42
CA LEU A 305 -28.03 -6.04 12.36
C LEU A 305 -27.64 -4.66 11.81
N ALA A 306 -28.28 -4.24 10.73
CA ALA A 306 -28.14 -2.87 10.24
C ALA A 306 -28.79 -1.90 11.24
N HIS A 307 -28.19 -0.73 11.44
CA HIS A 307 -28.65 0.28 12.40
C HIS A 307 -28.76 -0.25 13.84
N ALA A 308 -27.89 -1.19 14.22
CA ALA A 308 -27.92 -1.80 15.55
C ALA A 308 -27.80 -0.73 16.66
N SER A 309 -26.93 0.26 16.47
CA SER A 309 -26.79 1.37 17.41
C SER A 309 -28.10 2.11 17.64
N GLU A 310 -28.76 2.54 16.58
CA GLU A 310 -29.97 3.37 16.63
C GLU A 310 -31.15 2.60 17.23
N ILE A 311 -31.28 1.31 16.90
CA ILE A 311 -32.33 0.43 17.44
C ILE A 311 -32.16 0.24 18.95
N PHE A 312 -30.95 -0.10 19.41
CA PHE A 312 -30.72 -0.36 20.84
C PHE A 312 -30.66 0.93 21.68
N GLU A 313 -30.24 2.04 21.10
CA GLU A 313 -30.27 3.36 21.73
C GLU A 313 -31.72 3.80 22.02
N ALA A 314 -32.61 3.70 21.03
CA ALA A 314 -34.05 3.99 21.21
C ALA A 314 -34.71 3.13 22.30
N LEU A 315 -34.29 1.87 22.44
CA LEU A 315 -34.81 0.98 23.48
C LEU A 315 -34.26 1.32 24.87
N LEU A 316 -32.96 1.60 24.99
CA LEU A 316 -32.32 1.97 26.24
C LEU A 316 -32.78 3.34 26.76
N ASP A 317 -33.17 4.25 25.86
CA ASP A 317 -33.77 5.53 26.22
C ASP A 317 -35.21 5.38 26.75
N ALA A 318 -35.94 4.38 26.27
CA ALA A 318 -37.30 4.08 26.72
C ALA A 318 -37.35 3.25 28.02
N GLY A 319 -36.29 2.53 28.37
CA GLY A 319 -36.22 1.75 29.61
C GLY A 319 -35.25 0.56 29.57
N PRO A 320 -35.29 -0.31 30.59
CA PRO A 320 -34.44 -1.50 30.63
C PRO A 320 -34.80 -2.48 29.51
N LEU A 321 -33.78 -3.07 28.90
CA LEU A 321 -33.96 -4.11 27.89
C LEU A 321 -34.60 -5.36 28.49
N THR A 322 -35.51 -5.98 27.74
CA THR A 322 -35.99 -7.33 28.05
C THR A 322 -34.84 -8.34 27.93
N PHE A 323 -34.96 -9.50 28.59
CA PHE A 323 -33.96 -10.58 28.50
C PHE A 323 -33.65 -10.96 27.05
N ARG A 324 -34.66 -11.03 26.18
CA ARG A 324 -34.49 -11.35 24.75
C ARG A 324 -33.68 -10.28 24.02
N GLN A 325 -34.01 -9.01 24.23
CA GLN A 325 -33.29 -7.88 23.61
C GLN A 325 -31.84 -7.81 24.11
N ALA A 326 -31.62 -8.02 25.42
CA ALA A 326 -30.27 -8.10 25.98
C ALA A 326 -29.47 -9.27 25.36
N ALA A 327 -30.06 -10.45 25.19
CA ALA A 327 -29.39 -11.57 24.53
C ALA A 327 -29.02 -11.26 23.06
N GLN A 328 -29.90 -10.57 22.32
CA GLN A 328 -29.61 -10.12 20.96
C GLN A 328 -28.44 -9.10 20.93
N MET A 329 -28.43 -8.13 21.84
CA MET A 329 -27.34 -7.16 21.95
C MET A 329 -26.02 -7.83 22.36
N TYR A 330 -26.07 -8.79 23.27
CA TYR A 330 -24.91 -9.61 23.67
C TYR A 330 -24.31 -10.31 22.46
N ASN A 331 -25.14 -10.93 21.62
CA ASN A 331 -24.67 -11.65 20.44
C ASN A 331 -23.99 -10.74 19.42
N LEU A 332 -24.54 -9.55 19.19
CA LEU A 332 -23.91 -8.53 18.35
C LEU A 332 -22.60 -7.98 18.93
N THR A 333 -22.49 -7.95 20.27
CA THR A 333 -21.32 -7.39 20.97
C THR A 333 -20.19 -8.42 21.13
N PHE A 334 -20.49 -9.71 21.31
CA PHE A 334 -19.48 -10.68 21.77
C PHE A 334 -19.18 -11.82 20.80
N LEU A 335 -19.99 -12.07 19.76
CA LEU A 335 -19.81 -13.25 18.90
C LEU A 335 -18.97 -13.01 17.64
N ARG A 336 -18.99 -11.80 17.07
CA ARG A 336 -18.25 -11.50 15.84
C ARG A 336 -17.56 -10.15 15.92
N THR A 337 -16.31 -10.12 15.49
CA THR A 337 -15.55 -8.87 15.31
C THR A 337 -16.14 -8.05 14.17
N GLY A 338 -16.01 -6.73 14.29
CA GLY A 338 -16.43 -5.77 13.27
C GLY A 338 -17.44 -4.74 13.75
N ARG A 339 -18.08 -4.09 12.77
CA ARG A 339 -18.89 -2.88 12.98
C ARG A 339 -19.96 -3.03 14.08
N SER A 340 -20.75 -4.09 14.04
CA SER A 340 -21.82 -4.32 15.03
C SER A 340 -21.28 -4.50 16.45
N GLN A 341 -20.11 -5.12 16.63
CA GLN A 341 -19.48 -5.22 17.95
C GLN A 341 -19.07 -3.84 18.47
N ALA A 342 -18.44 -3.03 17.62
CA ALA A 342 -18.00 -1.70 18.00
C ALA A 342 -19.16 -0.72 18.30
N GLU A 343 -20.26 -0.82 17.54
CA GLU A 343 -21.47 -0.01 17.73
C GLU A 343 -22.24 -0.41 19.00
N CYS A 344 -22.34 -1.72 19.29
CA CYS A 344 -23.09 -2.22 20.45
C CYS A 344 -22.29 -2.19 21.76
N ALA A 345 -20.96 -2.21 21.74
CA ALA A 345 -20.12 -2.15 22.94
C ALA A 345 -20.46 -1.01 23.93
N PRO A 346 -20.57 0.28 23.50
CA PRO A 346 -20.96 1.36 24.41
C PRO A 346 -22.38 1.18 24.97
N LEU A 347 -23.31 0.63 24.18
CA LEU A 347 -24.68 0.37 24.61
C LEU A 347 -24.75 -0.79 25.62
N TRP A 348 -23.91 -1.81 25.43
CA TRP A 348 -23.73 -2.89 26.39
C TRP A 348 -23.15 -2.37 27.70
N LEU A 349 -22.18 -1.46 27.66
CA LEU A 349 -21.66 -0.81 28.86
C LEU A 349 -22.76 -0.04 29.61
N ARG A 350 -23.60 0.71 28.88
CA ARG A 350 -24.75 1.43 29.45
C ARG A 350 -25.76 0.49 30.10
N HIS A 351 -26.01 -0.68 29.51
CA HIS A 351 -26.95 -1.68 30.02
C HIS A 351 -26.41 -2.50 31.21
N ALA A 352 -25.21 -3.07 31.07
CA ALA A 352 -24.61 -4.00 32.04
C ALA A 352 -23.79 -3.30 33.13
N GLY A 353 -23.47 -2.02 32.94
CA GLY A 353 -22.69 -1.21 33.87
C GLY A 353 -21.18 -1.49 33.85
N PRO A 354 -20.42 -0.89 34.79
CA PRO A 354 -18.95 -0.89 34.78
C PRO A 354 -18.29 -2.27 34.85
N SER A 355 -18.99 -3.30 35.32
CA SER A 355 -18.49 -4.68 35.39
C SER A 355 -18.18 -5.27 34.00
N ALA A 356 -18.84 -4.77 32.95
CA ALA A 356 -18.59 -5.18 31.57
C ALA A 356 -17.35 -4.53 30.94
N LEU A 357 -16.81 -3.46 31.53
CA LEU A 357 -15.80 -2.60 30.92
C LEU A 357 -14.53 -3.36 30.53
N SER A 358 -13.96 -4.14 31.45
CA SER A 358 -12.70 -4.86 31.21
C SER A 358 -12.81 -5.82 30.01
N ARG A 359 -13.94 -6.53 29.91
CA ARG A 359 -14.22 -7.45 28.82
C ARG A 359 -14.39 -6.70 27.49
N LEU A 360 -15.10 -5.58 27.48
CA LEU A 360 -15.28 -4.76 26.28
C LEU A 360 -13.94 -4.20 25.78
N LEU A 361 -13.12 -3.65 26.67
CA LEU A 361 -11.81 -3.11 26.30
C LEU A 361 -10.85 -4.20 25.79
N ALA A 362 -10.87 -5.39 26.39
CA ALA A 362 -10.10 -6.53 25.92
C ALA A 362 -10.50 -7.00 24.51
N LEU A 363 -11.76 -6.78 24.12
CA LEU A 363 -12.25 -7.11 22.78
C LEU A 363 -11.90 -6.03 21.76
N MET A 364 -11.93 -4.75 22.14
CA MET A 364 -11.80 -3.65 21.17
C MET A 364 -10.35 -3.23 20.94
N THR A 365 -9.52 -3.19 22.00
CA THR A 365 -8.16 -2.61 21.92
C THR A 365 -7.18 -3.38 21.00
N PRO A 366 -7.26 -4.71 20.82
CA PRO A 366 -6.37 -5.42 19.90
C PRO A 366 -6.58 -5.06 18.42
N HIS A 367 -7.76 -4.53 18.08
CA HIS A 367 -8.16 -4.27 16.69
C HIS A 367 -8.10 -2.80 16.28
N LEU A 368 -7.53 -1.92 17.11
CA LEU A 368 -7.48 -0.47 16.79
C LEU A 368 -6.63 -0.14 15.57
N ALA A 369 -5.62 -0.96 15.28
CA ALA A 369 -4.76 -0.82 14.10
C ALA A 369 -5.27 -1.60 12.87
N ASP A 370 -6.42 -2.27 12.98
CA ASP A 370 -7.02 -2.99 11.85
C ASP A 370 -7.70 -1.99 10.91
N TYR A 371 -7.36 -2.02 9.63
CA TYR A 371 -7.88 -1.07 8.65
C TYR A 371 -9.37 -1.29 8.32
N ALA A 372 -9.88 -2.51 8.47
CA ALA A 372 -11.25 -2.85 8.15
C ALA A 372 -12.21 -2.51 9.30
N VAL A 373 -11.73 -2.62 10.55
CA VAL A 373 -12.60 -2.51 11.74
C VAL A 373 -12.15 -1.49 12.78
N GLY A 374 -10.90 -1.05 12.76
CA GLY A 374 -10.31 -0.17 13.76
C GLY A 374 -11.02 1.17 13.91
N GLU A 375 -11.48 1.77 12.80
CA GLU A 375 -12.22 3.03 12.86
C GLU A 375 -13.53 2.92 13.65
N TYR A 376 -14.25 1.80 13.49
CA TYR A 376 -15.47 1.55 14.24
C TYR A 376 -15.16 1.38 15.73
N TYR A 377 -14.10 0.63 16.08
CA TYR A 377 -13.70 0.47 17.48
C TYR A 377 -13.28 1.78 18.12
N LEU A 378 -12.53 2.63 17.42
CA LEU A 378 -12.17 3.96 17.88
C LEU A 378 -13.42 4.82 18.12
N THR A 379 -14.41 4.74 17.23
CA THR A 379 -15.71 5.42 17.39
C THR A 379 -16.47 4.89 18.61
N GLY A 380 -16.51 3.57 18.81
CA GLY A 380 -17.12 2.95 19.99
C GLY A 380 -16.44 3.38 21.30
N LEU A 381 -15.10 3.39 21.34
CA LEU A 381 -14.33 3.89 22.48
C LEU A 381 -14.60 5.37 22.75
N ALA A 382 -14.75 6.19 21.70
CA ALA A 382 -15.10 7.60 21.85
C ALA A 382 -16.49 7.77 22.50
N ARG A 383 -17.47 6.94 22.12
CA ARG A 383 -18.82 6.92 22.73
C ARG A 383 -18.81 6.46 24.19
N MET A 384 -17.84 5.64 24.60
CA MET A 384 -17.66 5.25 26.00
C MET A 384 -17.07 6.37 26.87
N GLY A 385 -16.55 7.45 26.26
CA GLY A 385 -16.04 8.63 26.97
C GLY A 385 -14.96 8.29 28.00
N GLY A 386 -15.06 8.89 29.18
CA GLY A 386 -14.12 8.69 30.29
C GLY A 386 -13.99 7.23 30.75
N HIS A 387 -15.00 6.38 30.54
CA HIS A 387 -14.90 4.95 30.86
C HIS A 387 -13.82 4.23 30.03
N ALA A 388 -13.52 4.71 28.83
CA ALA A 388 -12.49 4.13 27.96
C ALA A 388 -11.06 4.61 28.28
N ARG A 389 -10.82 5.34 29.39
CA ARG A 389 -9.47 5.73 29.82
C ARG A 389 -8.43 4.59 29.81
N PRO A 390 -8.73 3.35 30.23
CA PRO A 390 -7.75 2.27 30.17
C PRO A 390 -7.29 1.90 28.75
N ALA A 391 -8.02 2.33 27.70
CA ALA A 391 -7.62 2.16 26.30
C ALA A 391 -6.67 3.25 25.79
N LEU A 392 -6.44 4.34 26.55
CA LEU A 392 -5.56 5.44 26.12
C LEU A 392 -4.15 5.01 25.71
N PRO A 393 -3.48 4.05 26.39
CA PRO A 393 -2.17 3.59 25.94
C PRO A 393 -2.22 3.00 24.53
N ALA A 394 -3.24 2.21 24.19
CA ALA A 394 -3.40 1.60 22.87
C ALA A 394 -3.74 2.66 21.80
N VAL A 395 -4.63 3.61 22.11
CA VAL A 395 -4.98 4.73 21.21
C VAL A 395 -3.76 5.63 20.97
N THR A 396 -2.98 5.91 22.02
CA THR A 396 -1.77 6.74 21.93
C THR A 396 -0.68 6.04 21.13
N ALA A 397 -0.45 4.74 21.36
CA ALA A 397 0.47 3.95 20.54
C ALA A 397 0.10 3.96 19.06
N LEU A 398 -1.21 3.95 18.72
CA LEU A 398 -1.68 4.09 17.34
C LEU A 398 -1.39 5.48 16.77
N ILE A 399 -1.58 6.55 17.55
CA ILE A 399 -1.30 7.94 17.13
C ILE A 399 0.19 8.14 16.88
N ASP A 400 1.02 7.66 17.81
CA ASP A 400 2.47 7.89 17.84
C ASP A 400 3.24 6.99 16.86
N ARG A 401 2.55 6.13 16.09
CA ARG A 401 3.20 5.35 15.03
C ARG A 401 3.89 6.29 14.05
N ARG A 402 5.15 5.97 13.81
CA ARG A 402 6.02 6.68 12.87
C ARG A 402 5.75 6.27 11.42
N THR A 403 5.44 4.99 11.21
CA THR A 403 5.16 4.39 9.90
C THR A 403 3.67 4.13 9.71
N ARG A 404 3.24 4.16 8.45
CA ARG A 404 1.86 3.83 8.07
C ARG A 404 1.57 2.35 8.25
N ILE A 405 0.28 2.02 8.31
CA ILE A 405 -0.17 0.63 8.36
C ILE A 405 -0.23 0.11 6.92
N PRO A 406 0.49 -0.97 6.57
CA PRO A 406 0.42 -1.54 5.23
C PRO A 406 -0.95 -2.19 5.02
N VAL A 407 -1.63 -1.86 3.92
CA VAL A 407 -2.98 -2.39 3.61
C VAL A 407 -2.94 -2.96 2.20
N ASN A 408 -2.63 -4.24 2.04
CA ASN A 408 -2.47 -4.88 0.73
C ASN A 408 -3.82 -5.15 0.01
N ASP A 409 -4.67 -4.13 -0.13
CA ASP A 409 -6.07 -4.24 -0.57
C ASP A 409 -6.40 -3.26 -1.72
N SER A 410 -5.50 -2.33 -2.08
CA SER A 410 -5.76 -1.36 -3.17
C SER A 410 -4.48 -0.66 -3.70
N THR A 411 -4.52 0.67 -3.90
CA THR A 411 -3.36 1.48 -4.30
C THR A 411 -2.72 2.12 -3.09
N ARG A 412 -1.42 2.38 -3.11
CA ARG A 412 -0.71 3.03 -1.98
C ARG A 412 -1.32 4.36 -1.54
N ASP A 413 -1.86 5.15 -2.47
CA ASP A 413 -2.60 6.39 -2.15
C ASP A 413 -3.93 6.11 -1.42
N ALA A 414 -4.61 5.01 -1.73
CA ALA A 414 -5.80 4.57 -1.01
C ALA A 414 -5.46 4.01 0.37
N GLU A 415 -4.37 3.25 0.50
CA GLU A 415 -3.85 2.79 1.80
C GLU A 415 -3.50 3.98 2.70
N MET A 416 -2.81 4.98 2.16
CA MET A 416 -2.49 6.22 2.86
C MET A 416 -3.77 6.93 3.36
N ARG A 417 -4.83 6.99 2.55
CA ARG A 417 -6.13 7.57 2.96
C ARG A 417 -6.77 6.81 4.11
N LEU A 418 -6.67 5.48 4.12
CA LEU A 418 -7.18 4.66 5.22
C LEU A 418 -6.40 4.92 6.52
N ASP A 419 -5.06 5.00 6.45
CA ASP A 419 -4.22 5.32 7.61
C ASP A 419 -4.50 6.75 8.14
N GLU A 420 -4.67 7.75 7.27
CA GLU A 420 -5.05 9.12 7.68
C GLU A 420 -6.43 9.15 8.34
N SER A 421 -7.41 8.41 7.80
CA SER A 421 -8.75 8.31 8.40
C SER A 421 -8.71 7.66 9.79
N LEU A 422 -7.91 6.60 9.93
CA LEU A 422 -7.73 5.91 11.19
C LEU A 422 -7.01 6.78 12.23
N LEU A 423 -5.98 7.54 11.82
CA LEU A 423 -5.30 8.51 12.67
C LEU A 423 -6.25 9.62 13.14
N ALA A 424 -7.07 10.16 12.24
CA ALA A 424 -8.06 11.18 12.57
C ALA A 424 -9.09 10.65 13.58
N ALA A 425 -9.57 9.41 13.39
CA ALA A 425 -10.43 8.73 14.34
C ALA A 425 -9.74 8.56 15.71
N ALA A 426 -8.48 8.13 15.75
CA ALA A 426 -7.73 7.95 16.98
C ALA A 426 -7.54 9.26 17.75
N LEU A 427 -7.20 10.35 17.05
CA LEU A 427 -7.10 11.69 17.62
C LEU A 427 -8.45 12.19 18.16
N SER A 428 -9.55 11.87 17.49
CA SER A 428 -10.91 12.16 17.98
C SER A 428 -11.24 11.37 19.24
N THR A 429 -10.99 10.07 19.23
CA THR A 429 -11.20 9.18 20.38
C THR A 429 -10.40 9.62 21.60
N ARG A 430 -9.12 9.95 21.43
CA ARG A 430 -8.29 10.48 22.53
C ARG A 430 -8.89 11.75 23.12
N ARG A 431 -9.38 12.67 22.28
CA ARG A 431 -10.04 13.90 22.75
C ARG A 431 -11.32 13.58 23.53
N ALA A 432 -12.16 12.67 23.04
CA ALA A 432 -13.40 12.27 23.72
C ALA A 432 -13.14 11.64 25.10
N ILE A 433 -12.17 10.73 25.20
CA ILE A 433 -11.81 10.07 26.48
C ILE A 433 -11.28 11.09 27.51
N LEU A 434 -10.57 12.13 27.05
CA LEU A 434 -9.99 13.16 27.91
C LEU A 434 -10.98 14.28 28.27
N ALA A 435 -11.99 14.55 27.45
CA ALA A 435 -12.98 15.60 27.71
C ALA A 435 -13.75 15.39 29.03
N ASP A 436 -14.08 14.13 29.36
CA ASP A 436 -14.76 13.76 30.61
C ASP A 436 -13.86 13.88 31.87
N ALA A 437 -12.60 14.30 31.72
CA ALA A 437 -11.71 14.60 32.85
C ALA A 437 -11.88 16.03 33.42
N VAL A 438 -12.56 16.92 32.71
CA VAL A 438 -12.56 18.37 32.99
C VAL A 438 -13.93 18.89 33.46
N ALA A 439 -14.84 18.02 33.92
CA ALA A 439 -16.08 18.50 34.56
C ALA A 439 -15.75 19.20 35.90
N PRO A 440 -16.14 20.48 36.10
CA PRO A 440 -15.88 21.19 37.34
C PRO A 440 -16.66 20.55 38.51
N PRO A 441 -16.13 20.57 39.74
CA PRO A 441 -16.83 20.01 40.90
C PRO A 441 -18.18 20.71 41.09
N PRO A 442 -19.22 19.97 41.54
CA PRO A 442 -20.54 20.55 41.77
C PRO A 442 -20.44 21.68 42.80
N ALA A 443 -21.10 22.80 42.51
CA ALA A 443 -21.18 23.93 43.43
C ALA A 443 -21.72 23.47 44.79
N PRO A 444 -21.15 23.94 45.91
CA PRO A 444 -21.63 23.56 47.23
C PRO A 444 -23.10 23.95 47.40
N PRO A 445 -23.92 23.12 48.07
CA PRO A 445 -25.33 23.40 48.26
C PRO A 445 -25.49 24.72 49.02
N SER A 446 -26.40 25.57 48.53
CA SER A 446 -26.74 26.82 49.20
C SER A 446 -27.32 26.53 50.59
N PRO A 447 -26.85 27.21 51.65
CA PRO A 447 -27.36 27.00 53.00
C PRO A 447 -28.83 27.46 53.12
N PRO A 448 -29.58 26.87 54.08
CA PRO A 448 -31.03 26.95 54.18
C PRO A 448 -31.59 28.36 54.45
#